data_AF-A0A959FGC1-F1
#
_entry.id   AF-A0A959FGC1-F1
#
_cell.length_a   1.000
_cell.length_b   1.000
_cell.length_c   1.000
_cell.angle_alpha   90.00
_cell.angle_beta   90.00
_cell.angle_gamma   90.00
#
_symmetry.space_group_name_H-M   'P 1'
#
loop_
_entity.id
_entity.type
_entity.pdbx_description
1 polymer ?
#
loop_
_entity_poly.entity_id
_entity_poly.type
_entity_poly.pdbx_seq_one_letter_code
_entity_poly.pdbx_strand_id
1 'polypeptide(L)'
;MKIKQPHPVLYQINTRVWLRQFGPDACLSDVPTSYWDRLHEQGVHLVWLMGIWQTVSLDQVHRYAMIEGLQQEYTHALPDWTSEDVIGSPYAIDEYRPADRIGNWKDLAGVRKQLHQRGMGLILDFVPNHFHAESSLIA
;
A
#
# COMPACT_ATOMS: atom_id res chain seq x y z
N MET A 1 -5.73 12.53 17.27
CA MET A 1 -5.55 13.86 16.67
C MET A 1 -6.83 14.23 15.91
N LYS A 2 -7.28 15.48 15.95
CA LYS A 2 -8.43 15.95 15.15
C LYS A 2 -7.90 16.90 14.07
N ILE A 3 -8.09 16.56 12.80
CA ILE A 3 -7.84 17.46 11.67
C ILE A 3 -8.86 18.60 11.78
N LYS A 4 -8.39 19.85 11.89
CA LYS A 4 -9.23 21.02 12.15
C LYS A 4 -9.67 21.73 10.87
N GLN A 5 -9.09 21.36 9.74
CA GLN A 5 -9.31 22.01 8.46
C GLN A 5 -10.67 21.59 7.90
N PRO A 6 -11.52 22.55 7.49
CA PRO A 6 -12.86 22.25 6.99
C PRO A 6 -12.85 21.47 5.66
N HIS A 7 -11.78 21.62 4.87
CA HIS A 7 -11.56 20.92 3.61
C HIS A 7 -10.17 20.26 3.62
N PRO A 8 -10.02 19.08 4.23
CA PRO A 8 -8.73 18.43 4.34
C PRO A 8 -8.27 17.88 2.98
N VAL A 9 -6.99 18.06 2.68
CA VAL A 9 -6.34 17.47 1.50
C VAL A 9 -5.87 16.06 1.83
N LEU A 10 -6.38 15.09 1.08
CA LEU A 10 -5.99 13.69 1.13
C LEU A 10 -4.96 13.38 0.04
N TYR A 11 -3.85 12.78 0.44
CA TYR A 11 -2.82 12.27 -0.47
C TYR A 11 -2.78 10.75 -0.41
N GLN A 12 -3.23 10.09 -1.47
CA GLN A 12 -3.21 8.64 -1.60
C GLN A 12 -1.89 8.16 -2.19
N ILE A 13 -1.31 7.15 -1.57
CA ILE A 13 -0.05 6.52 -1.99
C ILE A 13 -0.32 5.04 -2.25
N ASN A 14 0.03 4.55 -3.45
CA ASN A 14 0.17 3.12 -3.68
C ASN A 14 1.45 2.63 -3.00
N THR A 15 1.33 2.13 -1.76
CA THR A 15 2.49 1.85 -0.89
C THR A 15 3.45 0.85 -1.52
N ARG A 16 2.90 -0.16 -2.21
CA ARG A 16 3.67 -1.28 -2.81
C ARG A 16 4.61 -0.82 -3.92
N VAL A 17 4.18 0.15 -4.72
CA VAL A 17 4.99 0.73 -5.80
C VAL A 17 5.86 1.87 -5.27
N TRP A 18 5.30 2.71 -4.41
CA TRP A 18 5.97 3.88 -3.86
C TRP A 18 7.24 3.54 -3.09
N LEU A 19 7.23 2.47 -2.29
CA LEU A 19 8.41 2.08 -1.50
C LEU A 19 9.64 1.78 -2.37
N ARG A 20 9.46 1.29 -3.60
CA ARG A 20 10.57 1.02 -4.54
C ARG A 20 11.42 2.25 -4.83
N GLN A 21 10.89 3.46 -4.63
CA GLN A 21 11.64 4.72 -4.80
C GLN A 21 12.75 4.90 -3.75
N PHE A 22 12.69 4.18 -2.63
CA PHE A 22 13.68 4.25 -1.55
C PHE A 22 14.64 3.05 -1.54
N GLY A 23 14.44 2.10 -2.45
CA GLY A 23 15.25 0.89 -2.57
C GLY A 23 14.41 -0.32 -2.98
N PRO A 24 15.04 -1.37 -3.53
CA PRO A 24 14.34 -2.57 -3.99
C PRO A 24 13.60 -3.31 -2.86
N ASP A 25 14.17 -3.30 -1.65
CA ASP A 25 13.64 -3.97 -0.46
C ASP A 25 13.17 -2.98 0.62
N ALA A 26 12.94 -1.71 0.25
CA ALA A 26 12.58 -0.68 1.20
C ALA A 26 11.21 -0.94 1.83
N CYS A 27 11.12 -0.69 3.13
CA CYS A 27 9.92 -0.80 3.94
C CYS A 27 9.53 0.58 4.52
N LEU A 28 8.44 0.64 5.29
CA LEU A 28 7.94 1.91 5.86
C LEU A 28 8.97 2.67 6.72
N SER A 29 9.93 1.97 7.35
CA SER A 29 10.95 2.62 8.17
C SER A 29 12.06 3.28 7.36
N ASP A 30 12.22 2.92 6.09
CA ASP A 30 13.27 3.45 5.20
C ASP A 30 12.85 4.78 4.56
N VAL A 31 11.57 5.15 4.69
CA VAL A 31 11.05 6.41 4.16
C VAL A 31 11.66 7.57 4.96
N PRO A 32 12.46 8.45 4.30
CA PRO A 32 13.16 9.50 5.01
C PRO A 32 12.17 10.52 5.60
N THR A 33 12.53 11.06 6.76
CA THR A 33 11.74 12.10 7.45
C THR A 33 11.38 13.27 6.52
N SER A 34 12.31 13.66 5.64
CA SER A 34 12.14 14.74 4.66
C SER A 34 11.00 14.50 3.66
N TYR A 35 10.64 13.23 3.40
CA TYR A 35 9.47 12.93 2.56
C TYR A 35 8.19 13.43 3.21
N TRP A 36 8.05 13.21 4.53
CA TRP A 36 6.89 13.65 5.29
C TRP A 36 6.86 15.16 5.49
N ASP A 37 8.03 15.80 5.64
CA ASP A 37 8.16 17.27 5.67
C ASP A 37 7.62 17.90 4.39
N ARG A 38 8.04 17.37 3.23
CA ARG A 38 7.59 17.85 1.92
C ARG A 38 6.07 17.74 1.74
N LEU A 39 5.45 16.64 2.18
CA LEU A 39 3.98 16.53 2.10
C LEU A 39 3.26 17.57 2.97
N HIS A 40 3.78 17.83 4.18
CA HIS A 40 3.25 18.88 5.04
C HIS A 40 3.39 20.27 4.40
N GLU A 41 4.55 20.59 3.82
CA GLU A 41 4.79 21.85 3.10
C GLU A 41 3.86 22.03 1.89
N GLN A 42 3.45 20.92 1.25
CA GLN A 42 2.46 20.91 0.17
C GLN A 42 1.01 21.04 0.66
N GLY A 43 0.77 21.17 1.96
CA GLY A 43 -0.58 21.33 2.52
C GLY A 43 -1.37 20.02 2.59
N VAL A 44 -0.70 18.86 2.60
CA VAL A 44 -1.36 17.57 2.84
C VAL A 44 -1.82 17.49 4.31
N HIS A 45 -3.03 17.00 4.53
CA HIS A 45 -3.62 16.85 5.86
C HIS A 45 -3.81 15.38 6.25
N LEU A 46 -4.04 14.53 5.25
CA LEU A 46 -4.26 13.10 5.42
C LEU A 46 -3.40 12.36 4.41
N VAL A 47 -2.66 11.36 4.87
CA VAL A 47 -1.96 10.42 4.00
C VAL A 47 -2.71 9.11 4.05
N TRP A 48 -3.08 8.59 2.89
CA TRP A 48 -3.64 7.26 2.73
C TRP A 48 -2.58 6.33 2.17
N LEU A 49 -2.13 5.38 2.99
CA LEU A 49 -1.26 4.30 2.55
C LEU A 49 -2.13 3.16 2.02
N MET A 50 -2.32 3.13 0.71
CA MET A 50 -3.11 2.10 0.04
C MET A 50 -2.29 0.81 -0.08
N GLY A 51 -2.92 -0.33 0.21
CA GLY A 51 -2.38 -1.67 -0.07
C GLY A 51 -1.28 -2.11 0.89
N ILE A 52 -1.40 -1.81 2.17
CA ILE A 52 -0.42 -2.22 3.19
C ILE A 52 -0.63 -3.63 3.73
N TRP A 53 -1.79 -4.24 3.50
CA TRP A 53 -2.19 -5.48 4.13
C TRP A 53 -1.55 -6.71 3.49
N GLN A 54 -1.41 -7.77 4.28
CA GLN A 54 -0.93 -9.06 3.82
C GLN A 54 -1.91 -9.67 2.83
N THR A 55 -1.38 -10.11 1.69
CA THR A 55 -2.09 -10.88 0.67
C THR A 55 -1.57 -12.32 0.68
N VAL A 56 -2.12 -13.15 -0.20
CA VAL A 56 -1.60 -14.49 -0.46
C VAL A 56 -0.23 -14.49 -1.15
N SER A 57 0.38 -15.68 -1.28
CA SER A 57 1.65 -15.88 -1.99
C SER A 57 1.57 -15.53 -3.49
N LEU A 58 2.71 -15.29 -4.14
CA LEU A 58 2.75 -14.99 -5.58
C LEU A 58 2.20 -16.15 -6.42
N ASP A 59 2.48 -17.40 -6.06
CA ASP A 59 1.92 -18.58 -6.74
C ASP A 59 0.38 -18.55 -6.71
N GLN A 60 -0.20 -18.22 -5.55
CA GLN A 60 -1.65 -18.08 -5.40
C GLN A 60 -2.19 -16.92 -6.24
N VAL A 61 -1.50 -15.77 -6.27
CA VAL A 61 -1.89 -14.65 -7.14
C VAL A 61 -1.88 -15.07 -8.60
N HIS A 62 -0.81 -15.72 -9.05
CA HIS A 62 -0.60 -16.08 -10.46
C HIS A 62 -1.66 -17.07 -10.97
N ARG A 63 -2.21 -17.94 -10.10
CA ARG A 63 -3.35 -18.80 -10.45
C ARG A 63 -4.59 -18.04 -10.94
N TYR A 64 -4.80 -16.80 -10.51
CA TYR A 64 -5.96 -15.99 -10.90
C TYR A 64 -5.60 -14.80 -11.79
N ALA A 65 -4.36 -14.31 -11.71
CA ALA A 65 -3.92 -13.09 -12.39
C ALA A 65 -3.21 -13.33 -13.74
N MET A 66 -2.93 -14.59 -14.13
CA MET A 66 -2.20 -14.91 -15.36
C MET A 66 -3.07 -15.44 -16.50
N ILE A 67 -4.37 -15.11 -16.54
CA ILE A 67 -5.22 -15.50 -17.68
C ILE A 67 -4.86 -14.66 -18.92
N GLU A 68 -5.02 -15.23 -20.12
CA GLU A 68 -4.57 -14.61 -21.38
C GLU A 68 -5.07 -13.17 -21.56
N GLY A 69 -6.35 -12.92 -21.26
CA GLY A 69 -6.92 -11.58 -21.36
C GLY A 69 -6.25 -10.56 -20.43
N LEU A 70 -5.85 -10.96 -19.22
CA LEU A 70 -5.13 -10.07 -18.31
C LEU A 70 -3.69 -9.83 -18.78
N GLN A 71 -3.01 -10.85 -19.29
CA GLN A 71 -1.66 -10.71 -19.81
C GLN A 71 -1.58 -9.75 -21.01
N GLN A 72 -2.62 -9.73 -21.85
CA GLN A 72 -2.76 -8.76 -22.95
C GLN A 72 -2.85 -7.32 -22.41
N GLU A 73 -3.66 -7.10 -21.38
CA GLU A 73 -3.77 -5.78 -20.71
C GLU A 73 -2.47 -5.37 -20.01
N TYR A 74 -1.75 -6.31 -19.40
CA TYR A 74 -0.44 -6.05 -18.80
C TYR A 74 0.57 -5.60 -19.86
N THR A 75 0.62 -6.31 -20.98
CA THR A 75 1.50 -5.97 -22.11
C THR A 75 1.15 -4.60 -22.70
N HIS A 76 -0.12 -4.22 -22.70
CA HIS A 76 -0.55 -2.90 -23.13
C HIS A 76 -0.09 -1.80 -22.15
N ALA A 77 -0.22 -2.04 -20.84
CA ALA A 77 0.09 -1.06 -19.81
C ALA A 77 1.60 -0.92 -19.53
N LEU A 78 2.35 -2.02 -19.60
CA LEU A 78 3.78 -2.10 -19.35
C LEU A 78 4.40 -3.14 -20.31
N PRO A 79 4.86 -2.75 -21.51
CA PRO A 79 5.26 -3.70 -22.56
C PRO A 79 6.41 -4.66 -22.19
N ASP A 80 7.24 -4.29 -21.22
CA ASP A 80 8.38 -5.06 -20.72
C ASP A 80 8.11 -5.74 -19.36
N TRP A 81 6.84 -5.91 -19.00
CA TRP A 81 6.45 -6.56 -17.75
C TRP A 81 6.99 -7.98 -17.64
N THR A 82 7.29 -8.37 -16.41
CA THR A 82 7.64 -9.75 -16.03
C THR A 82 6.59 -10.32 -15.08
N SER A 83 6.56 -11.64 -14.91
CA SER A 83 5.59 -12.27 -14.00
C SER A 83 5.65 -11.74 -12.57
N GLU A 84 6.83 -11.27 -12.17
CA GLU A 84 7.19 -10.68 -10.89
C GLU A 84 6.54 -9.30 -10.67
N ASP A 85 6.14 -8.62 -11.75
CA ASP A 85 5.38 -7.36 -11.67
C ASP A 85 3.89 -7.58 -11.37
N VAL A 86 3.38 -8.78 -11.64
CA VAL A 86 1.99 -9.18 -11.37
C VAL A 86 1.87 -9.67 -9.94
N ILE A 87 1.82 -8.70 -9.03
CA ILE A 87 1.76 -8.94 -7.59
C ILE A 87 0.32 -9.00 -7.05
N GLY A 88 -0.70 -8.92 -7.91
CA GLY A 88 -2.12 -9.02 -7.55
C GLY A 88 -2.71 -7.76 -6.93
N SER A 89 -4.05 -7.73 -6.82
CA SER A 89 -4.79 -6.58 -6.26
C SER A 89 -4.41 -6.31 -4.79
N PRO A 90 -4.16 -5.05 -4.38
CA PRO A 90 -3.96 -4.72 -2.96
C PRO A 90 -5.21 -4.93 -2.09
N TYR A 91 -6.38 -5.11 -2.71
CA TYR A 91 -7.65 -5.36 -2.02
C TYR A 91 -8.01 -6.85 -1.94
N ALA A 92 -7.24 -7.73 -2.58
CA ALA A 92 -7.37 -9.17 -2.40
C ALA A 92 -6.59 -9.59 -1.13
N ILE A 93 -7.09 -9.12 0.01
CA ILE A 93 -6.49 -9.27 1.34
C ILE A 93 -6.58 -10.73 1.79
N ASP A 94 -5.54 -11.22 2.47
CA ASP A 94 -5.61 -12.45 3.25
C ASP A 94 -5.75 -12.14 4.75
N GLU A 95 -4.92 -11.23 5.27
CA GLU A 95 -4.94 -10.84 6.69
C GLU A 95 -4.82 -9.33 6.87
N TYR A 96 -5.51 -8.80 7.89
CA TYR A 96 -5.39 -7.40 8.32
C TYR A 96 -4.16 -7.15 9.21
N ARG A 97 -2.99 -7.56 8.71
CA ARG A 97 -1.68 -7.20 9.24
C ARG A 97 -0.84 -6.55 8.14
N PRO A 98 0.13 -5.68 8.44
CA PRO A 98 1.06 -5.20 7.43
C PRO A 98 1.74 -6.38 6.72
N ALA A 99 1.86 -6.29 5.39
CA ALA A 99 2.59 -7.26 4.60
C ALA A 99 4.07 -7.24 4.96
N ASP A 100 4.72 -8.40 5.02
CA ASP A 100 6.10 -8.49 5.53
C ASP A 100 7.10 -7.60 4.77
N ARG A 101 6.94 -7.48 3.44
CA ARG A 101 7.76 -6.58 2.59
C ARG A 101 7.53 -5.08 2.84
N ILE A 102 6.40 -4.71 3.43
CA ILE A 102 6.04 -3.31 3.74
C ILE A 102 6.53 -2.94 5.13
N GLY A 103 6.59 -3.92 6.04
CA GLY A 103 7.05 -3.77 7.41
C GLY A 103 6.09 -4.45 8.38
N ASN A 104 6.05 -3.94 9.60
CA ASN A 104 5.21 -4.47 10.67
C ASN A 104 4.45 -3.35 11.41
N TRP A 105 3.73 -3.72 12.47
CA TRP A 105 2.95 -2.77 13.28
C TRP A 105 3.78 -1.65 13.91
N LYS A 106 5.04 -1.91 14.28
CA LYS A 106 5.95 -0.90 14.82
C LYS A 106 6.32 0.11 13.74
N ASP A 107 6.58 -0.33 12.51
CA ASP A 107 6.92 0.55 11.40
C ASP A 107 5.73 1.44 11.03
N LEU A 108 4.53 0.85 10.97
CA LEU A 108 3.28 1.58 10.76
C LEU A 108 3.01 2.62 11.87
N ALA A 109 3.26 2.24 13.14
CA ALA A 109 3.17 3.17 14.26
C ALA A 109 4.22 4.29 14.16
N GLY A 110 5.41 4.00 13.63
CA GLY A 110 6.45 4.96 13.31
C GLY A 110 5.97 5.99 12.29
N VAL A 111 5.40 5.54 11.17
CA VAL A 111 4.82 6.44 10.15
C VAL A 111 3.72 7.30 10.76
N ARG A 112 2.79 6.70 11.51
CA ARG A 112 1.72 7.45 12.20
C ARG A 112 2.29 8.53 13.13
N LYS A 113 3.39 8.24 13.84
CA LYS A 113 4.08 9.22 14.70
C LYS A 113 4.68 10.36 13.86
N GLN A 114 5.37 10.05 12.76
CA GLN A 114 5.95 11.05 11.85
C GLN A 114 4.90 11.99 11.27
N LEU A 115 3.75 11.44 10.85
CA LEU A 115 2.62 12.23 10.33
C LEU A 115 2.01 13.12 11.42
N HIS A 116 1.74 12.57 12.61
CA HIS A 116 1.15 13.33 13.71
C HIS A 116 2.04 14.48 14.20
N GLN A 117 3.36 14.31 14.20
CA GLN A 117 4.30 15.39 14.55
C GLN A 117 4.16 16.61 13.62
N ARG A 118 3.63 16.41 12.41
CA ARG A 118 3.36 17.44 11.40
C ARG A 118 1.88 17.81 11.31
N GLY A 119 1.06 17.36 12.26
CA GLY A 119 -0.39 17.61 12.24
C GLY A 119 -1.14 16.87 11.12
N MET A 120 -0.52 15.89 10.45
CA MET A 120 -1.15 15.06 9.41
C MET A 120 -1.70 13.75 9.98
N GLY A 121 -2.80 13.26 9.40
CA GLY A 121 -3.42 11.97 9.77
C GLY A 121 -3.02 10.84 8.83
N LEU A 122 -3.19 9.61 9.32
CA LEU A 122 -2.98 8.38 8.54
C LEU A 122 -4.33 7.70 8.28
N ILE A 123 -4.57 7.32 7.03
CA ILE A 123 -5.71 6.50 6.58
C ILE A 123 -5.17 5.20 5.99
N LEU A 124 -5.87 4.10 6.29
CA LEU A 124 -5.58 2.76 5.78
C LEU A 124 -6.85 2.19 5.18
N ASP A 125 -6.69 1.29 4.23
CA ASP A 125 -7.83 0.58 3.63
C ASP A 125 -8.55 -0.27 4.67
N PHE A 126 -9.87 -0.25 4.65
CA PHE A 126 -10.68 -1.26 5.31
C PHE A 126 -11.69 -1.79 4.30
N VAL A 127 -11.55 -3.07 3.95
CA VAL A 127 -12.32 -3.75 2.91
C VAL A 127 -13.16 -4.86 3.56
N PRO A 128 -14.35 -4.53 4.11
CA PRO A 128 -15.12 -5.48 4.90
C PRO A 128 -15.90 -6.50 4.05
N ASN A 129 -15.94 -6.33 2.74
CA ASN A 129 -16.88 -7.04 1.87
C ASN A 129 -16.26 -8.21 1.09
N HIS A 130 -14.93 -8.29 0.97
CA HIS A 130 -14.26 -9.37 0.25
C HIS A 130 -12.82 -9.58 0.70
N PHE A 131 -12.29 -10.76 0.38
CA PHE A 131 -10.90 -11.17 0.57
C PHE A 131 -10.37 -11.82 -0.72
N HIS A 132 -9.10 -12.22 -0.74
CA HIS A 132 -8.61 -13.12 -1.79
C HIS A 132 -9.43 -14.42 -1.79
N ALA A 133 -9.64 -15.03 -2.97
CA ALA A 133 -10.40 -16.28 -3.12
C ALA A 133 -9.82 -17.49 -2.36
N GLU A 134 -8.57 -17.37 -1.93
CA GLU A 134 -7.84 -18.37 -1.13
C GLU A 134 -7.43 -17.83 0.24
N SER A 135 -8.09 -16.77 0.71
CA SER A 135 -7.79 -16.23 2.02
C SER A 135 -8.13 -17.24 3.10
N SER A 136 -7.29 -17.29 4.13
CA SER A 136 -7.53 -18.04 5.38
C SER A 136 -8.81 -17.61 6.11
N LEU A 137 -9.37 -16.45 5.77
CA LEU A 137 -10.63 -15.91 6.31
C LEU A 137 -11.89 -16.37 5.57
N ILE A 138 -11.73 -16.97 4.38
CA ILE A 138 -12.82 -17.59 3.62
C ILE A 138 -12.66 -19.11 3.80
N ALA A 139 -13.30 -19.66 4.82
CA ALA A 139 -13.30 -21.10 5.11
C ALA A 139 -13.92 -21.94 3.98
#